data_AF-A0A816PDQ2-F1
#
_entry.id   AF-A0A816PDQ2-F1
#
_cell.length_a   1.000
_cell.length_b   1.000
_cell.length_c   1.000
_cell.angle_alpha   90.00
_cell.angle_beta   90.00
_cell.angle_gamma   90.00
#
_symmetry.space_group_name_H-M   'P 1'
#
loop_
_entity.id
_entity.type
_entity.pdbx_description
1 polymer ?
#
loop_
_entity_poly.entity_id
_entity_poly.type
_entity_poly.pdbx_seq_one_letter_code
_entity_poly.pdbx_strand_id
1 'polypeptide(L)'
;MPAHGSAISKKTCSKCDKTAGSFSCDGCQQSFCLKHVAEHRQELVSEIDIVEQNHDIFYQDLQNQAQKHDEHIIFNQIYQWEKESILTIEQTATRARAELHKILDSIVDHGTDSLNKISSELRRARESDDFFETDLAQWNEKLKLLRTEIESMSNNIYVINENSISCIKFIEVTRKQAIKSPDAKESSRFSWLLDVKALFDEFSEKSSSRVKSDKKNSAQATSKRGCIKIIDVNNTDHYIDIEHDGSTKKDQNMTGWKIARDVNKESEFIYTFPDHFILKCRSNVRISSSSNTNETMKEKDKNLLIYEDTKFWNIGACAVTHLIDNNDEEKDSTTQTIPSSSSS
;
A
#
# COMPACT_ATOMS: atom_id res chain seq x y z
N MET A 1 -13.09 86.71 11.14
CA MET A 1 -12.84 85.37 11.71
C MET A 1 -14.19 84.67 11.83
N PRO A 2 -14.46 83.61 11.05
CA PRO A 2 -15.76 82.95 11.10
C PRO A 2 -15.79 81.87 12.18
N ALA A 3 -16.91 81.80 12.88
CA ALA A 3 -17.24 80.76 13.85
C ALA A 3 -17.62 79.46 13.12
N HIS A 4 -16.92 78.36 13.40
CA HIS A 4 -17.37 77.02 13.04
C HIS A 4 -18.48 76.59 14.00
N GLY A 5 -19.73 76.68 13.54
CA GLY A 5 -20.86 76.00 14.15
C GLY A 5 -20.74 74.50 13.96
N SER A 6 -20.60 73.76 15.05
CA SER A 6 -20.62 72.30 15.05
C SER A 6 -22.08 71.82 14.88
N ALA A 7 -22.41 71.35 13.68
CA ALA A 7 -23.71 70.75 13.39
C ALA A 7 -23.77 69.35 14.02
N ILE A 8 -24.50 69.21 15.12
CA ILE A 8 -24.85 67.91 15.72
C ILE A 8 -25.85 67.23 14.76
N SER A 9 -25.37 66.32 13.91
CA SER A 9 -26.25 65.47 13.10
C SER A 9 -27.00 64.50 14.03
N LYS A 10 -28.29 64.76 14.26
CA LYS A 10 -29.14 63.88 15.06
C LYS A 10 -29.32 62.55 14.31
N LYS A 11 -28.72 61.47 14.80
CA LYS A 11 -28.94 60.11 14.27
C LYS A 11 -30.43 59.77 14.37
N THR A 12 -31.05 59.48 13.23
CA THR A 12 -32.45 59.04 13.10
C THR A 12 -32.56 57.53 13.24
N CYS A 13 -33.73 57.05 13.65
CA CYS A 13 -34.01 55.62 13.69
C CYS A 13 -34.15 55.02 12.29
N SER A 14 -33.37 53.98 11.97
CA SER A 14 -33.35 53.26 10.69
C SER A 14 -34.68 52.58 10.31
N LYS A 15 -35.62 52.40 11.25
CA LYS A 15 -36.96 51.84 10.99
C LYS A 15 -38.09 52.88 10.94
N CYS A 16 -37.93 54.09 11.51
CA CYS A 16 -39.05 55.06 11.61
C CYS A 16 -38.68 56.55 11.62
N ASP A 17 -37.43 56.89 11.32
CA ASP A 17 -36.90 58.26 11.16
C ASP A 17 -37.05 59.22 12.37
N LYS A 18 -37.43 58.70 13.54
CA LYS A 18 -37.51 59.50 14.78
C LYS A 18 -36.11 59.90 15.28
N THR A 19 -35.95 61.16 15.70
CA THR A 19 -34.69 61.77 16.18
C THR A 19 -34.51 61.77 17.71
N ALA A 20 -35.50 61.28 18.47
CA ALA A 20 -35.46 61.29 19.94
C ALA A 20 -34.98 59.93 20.49
N GLY A 21 -33.89 59.94 21.29
CA GLY A 21 -33.34 58.77 21.97
C GLY A 21 -32.82 57.69 21.03
N SER A 22 -31.76 58.00 20.27
CA SER A 22 -31.13 57.06 19.34
C SER A 22 -30.05 56.21 20.01
N PHE A 23 -30.19 54.89 19.87
CA PHE A 23 -29.23 53.87 20.28
C PHE A 23 -28.60 53.28 19.03
N SER A 24 -27.28 53.15 18.98
CA SER A 24 -26.59 52.46 17.89
C SER A 24 -26.29 51.02 18.28
N CYS A 25 -26.56 50.09 17.35
CA CYS A 25 -26.07 48.72 17.46
C CYS A 25 -24.70 48.63 16.78
N ASP A 26 -23.66 48.24 17.52
CA ASP A 26 -22.30 48.14 16.96
C ASP A 26 -22.17 46.98 15.95
N GLY A 27 -23.04 45.97 16.05
CA GLY A 27 -23.03 44.80 15.16
C GLY A 27 -23.48 45.12 13.73
N CYS A 28 -24.65 45.74 13.58
CA CYS A 28 -25.20 46.11 12.26
C CYS A 28 -24.96 47.59 11.88
N GLN A 29 -24.33 48.37 12.77
CA GLN A 29 -24.04 49.81 12.61
C GLN A 29 -25.27 50.71 12.38
N GLN A 30 -26.47 50.19 12.62
CA GLN A 30 -27.72 50.94 12.49
C GLN A 30 -28.10 51.65 13.79
N SER A 31 -28.88 52.73 13.66
CA SER A 31 -29.36 53.52 14.81
C SER A 31 -30.87 53.31 14.98
N PHE A 32 -31.33 53.06 16.19
CA PHE A 32 -32.72 52.74 16.49
C PHE A 32 -33.25 53.62 17.61
N CYS A 33 -34.56 53.89 17.62
CA CYS A 33 -35.21 54.43 18.81
C CYS A 33 -35.43 53.32 19.84
N LEU A 34 -35.75 53.69 21.09
CA LEU A 34 -35.95 52.75 22.20
C LEU A 34 -36.90 51.56 21.87
N LYS A 35 -37.93 51.79 21.04
CA LYS A 35 -38.85 50.72 20.62
C LYS A 35 -38.19 49.77 19.60
N HIS A 36 -37.58 50.32 18.54
CA HIS A 36 -37.00 49.51 17.47
C HIS A 36 -35.69 48.82 17.88
N VAL A 37 -34.98 49.30 18.90
CA VAL A 37 -33.82 48.58 19.46
C VAL A 37 -34.26 47.35 20.25
N ALA A 38 -35.40 47.40 20.93
CA ALA A 38 -35.98 46.23 21.61
C ALA A 38 -36.48 45.19 20.59
N GLU A 39 -37.15 45.64 19.52
CA GLU A 39 -37.56 44.76 18.41
C GLU A 39 -36.35 44.13 17.70
N HIS A 40 -35.30 44.92 17.41
CA HIS A 40 -34.06 44.40 16.83
C HIS A 40 -33.41 43.34 17.74
N ARG A 41 -33.39 43.57 19.06
CA ARG A 41 -32.88 42.58 20.02
C ARG A 41 -33.73 41.31 20.04
N GLN A 42 -35.05 41.44 19.88
CA GLN A 42 -35.97 40.30 19.80
C GLN A 42 -35.79 39.51 18.49
N GLU A 43 -35.52 40.18 17.37
CA GLU A 43 -35.15 39.55 16.09
C GLU A 43 -33.87 38.71 16.26
N LEU A 44 -32.83 39.24 16.92
CA LEU A 44 -31.59 38.50 17.20
C LEU A 44 -31.80 37.29 18.11
N VAL A 45 -32.73 37.37 19.07
CA VAL A 45 -33.12 36.20 19.88
C VAL A 45 -33.79 35.14 19.02
N SER A 46 -34.68 35.54 18.10
CA SER A 46 -35.27 34.59 17.17
C SER A 46 -34.23 33.96 16.23
N GLU A 47 -33.19 34.70 15.82
CA GLU A 47 -32.12 34.17 14.98
C GLU A 47 -31.25 33.15 15.72
N ILE A 48 -30.95 33.36 17.01
CA ILE A 48 -30.15 32.40 17.77
C ILE A 48 -30.92 31.10 18.01
N ASP A 49 -32.22 31.16 18.26
CA ASP A 49 -33.08 29.97 18.38
C ASP A 49 -33.01 29.11 17.09
N ILE A 50 -32.97 29.75 15.91
CA ILE A 50 -32.81 29.07 14.62
C ILE A 50 -31.43 28.43 14.50
N VAL A 51 -30.38 29.10 14.97
CA VAL A 51 -29.01 28.55 14.96
C VAL A 51 -28.90 27.35 15.89
N GLU A 52 -29.49 27.40 17.09
CA GLU A 52 -29.56 26.28 18.02
C GLU A 52 -30.31 25.09 17.41
N GLN A 53 -31.45 25.34 16.77
CA GLN A 53 -32.20 24.28 16.07
C GLN A 53 -31.37 23.64 14.95
N ASN A 54 -30.68 24.44 14.13
CA ASN A 54 -29.82 23.92 13.07
C ASN A 54 -28.62 23.14 13.61
N HIS A 55 -28.05 23.58 14.73
CA HIS A 55 -26.99 22.85 15.43
C HIS A 55 -27.47 21.46 15.85
N ASP A 56 -28.64 21.37 16.47
CA ASP A 56 -29.18 20.12 16.98
C ASP A 56 -29.53 19.15 15.84
N ILE A 57 -30.12 19.66 14.75
CA ILE A 57 -30.37 18.87 13.54
C ILE A 57 -29.05 18.34 12.96
N PHE A 58 -28.04 19.20 12.81
CA PHE A 58 -26.75 18.79 12.28
C PHE A 58 -26.05 17.75 13.18
N TYR A 59 -26.15 17.92 14.50
CA TYR A 59 -25.63 16.94 15.45
C TYR A 59 -26.32 15.58 15.32
N GLN A 60 -27.65 15.56 15.18
CA GLN A 60 -28.41 14.34 14.92
C GLN A 60 -28.02 13.69 13.58
N ASP A 61 -27.83 14.49 12.52
CA ASP A 61 -27.40 13.98 11.21
C ASP A 61 -26.01 13.33 11.28
N LEU A 62 -25.06 13.93 12.03
CA LEU A 62 -23.74 13.34 12.26
C LEU A 62 -23.84 12.02 13.02
N GLN A 63 -24.68 11.95 14.06
CA GLN A 63 -24.90 10.70 14.80
C GLN A 63 -25.53 9.62 13.92
N ASN A 64 -26.50 9.98 13.09
CA ASN A 64 -27.16 9.07 12.15
C ASN A 64 -26.18 8.56 11.07
N GLN A 65 -25.24 9.40 10.60
CA GLN A 65 -24.18 8.95 9.70
C GLN A 65 -23.22 7.98 10.38
N ALA A 66 -22.86 8.23 11.64
CA ALA A 66 -22.02 7.32 12.41
C ALA A 66 -22.70 5.96 12.65
N GLN A 67 -24.02 5.88 12.71
CA GLN A 67 -24.72 4.60 12.85
C GLN A 67 -24.77 3.78 11.55
N LYS A 68 -24.57 4.40 10.37
CA LYS A 68 -24.61 3.74 9.07
C LYS A 68 -23.24 3.25 8.58
N HIS A 69 -22.25 3.14 9.46
CA HIS A 69 -20.91 2.70 9.07
C HIS A 69 -20.92 1.34 8.36
N ASP A 70 -21.71 0.39 8.83
CA ASP A 70 -21.76 -0.97 8.27
C ASP A 70 -22.48 -1.05 6.91
N GLU A 71 -23.25 -0.02 6.54
CA GLU A 71 -23.92 0.08 5.22
C GLU A 71 -22.99 0.70 4.15
N HIS A 72 -21.78 1.13 4.53
CA HIS A 72 -20.89 1.81 3.61
C HIS A 72 -20.39 0.85 2.52
N ILE A 73 -20.48 1.26 1.25
CA ILE A 73 -20.13 0.44 0.08
C ILE A 73 -18.73 -0.18 0.13
N ILE A 74 -17.78 0.47 0.81
CA ILE A 74 -16.41 -0.05 1.00
C ILE A 74 -16.39 -1.32 1.84
N PHE A 75 -17.27 -1.48 2.84
CA PHE A 75 -17.36 -2.74 3.60
C PHE A 75 -17.80 -3.89 2.71
N ASN A 76 -18.77 -3.67 1.81
CA ASN A 76 -19.15 -4.68 0.82
C ASN A 76 -17.98 -5.06 -0.10
N GLN A 77 -17.15 -4.10 -0.51
CA GLN A 77 -15.95 -4.37 -1.30
C GLN A 77 -14.92 -5.20 -0.54
N ILE A 78 -14.69 -4.89 0.74
CA ILE A 78 -13.81 -5.67 1.62
C ILE A 78 -14.34 -7.09 1.76
N TYR A 79 -15.65 -7.26 1.99
CA TYR A 79 -16.28 -8.57 2.12
C TYR A 79 -16.18 -9.40 0.84
N GLN A 80 -16.42 -8.80 -0.33
CA GLN A 80 -16.25 -9.51 -1.60
C GLN A 80 -14.78 -9.91 -1.82
N TRP A 81 -13.85 -9.00 -1.56
CA TRP A 81 -12.42 -9.30 -1.65
C TRP A 81 -12.01 -10.44 -0.73
N GLU A 82 -12.50 -10.46 0.52
CA GLU A 82 -12.22 -11.52 1.49
C GLU A 82 -12.71 -12.87 0.95
N LYS A 83 -13.96 -12.92 0.48
CA LYS A 83 -14.57 -14.13 -0.07
C LYS A 83 -13.82 -14.66 -1.29
N GLU A 84 -13.47 -13.78 -2.23
CA GLU A 84 -12.71 -14.14 -3.43
C GLU A 84 -11.29 -14.62 -3.08
N SER A 85 -10.66 -14.00 -2.09
CA SER A 85 -9.33 -14.38 -1.63
C SER A 85 -9.31 -15.77 -1.00
N ILE A 86 -10.26 -16.07 -0.10
CA ILE A 86 -10.40 -17.41 0.51
C ILE A 86 -10.58 -18.47 -0.59
N LEU A 87 -11.50 -18.21 -1.53
CA LEU A 87 -11.76 -19.14 -2.63
C LEU A 87 -10.49 -19.40 -3.47
N THR A 88 -9.71 -18.35 -3.73
CA THR A 88 -8.49 -18.47 -4.53
C THR A 88 -7.42 -19.30 -3.82
N ILE A 89 -7.27 -19.13 -2.50
CA ILE A 89 -6.36 -19.95 -1.67
C ILE A 89 -6.79 -21.41 -1.73
N GLU A 90 -8.08 -21.69 -1.53
CA GLU A 90 -8.61 -23.06 -1.54
C GLU A 90 -8.41 -23.75 -2.89
N GLN A 91 -8.68 -23.05 -4.00
CA GLN A 91 -8.47 -23.56 -5.35
C GLN A 91 -6.98 -23.84 -5.62
N THR A 92 -6.11 -22.93 -5.20
CA THR A 92 -4.65 -23.07 -5.38
C THR A 92 -4.12 -24.27 -4.59
N ALA A 93 -4.53 -24.41 -3.33
CA ALA A 93 -4.17 -25.56 -2.50
C ALA A 93 -4.70 -26.88 -3.08
N THR A 94 -5.93 -26.89 -3.60
CA THR A 94 -6.53 -28.07 -4.24
C THR A 94 -5.74 -28.48 -5.48
N ARG A 95 -5.37 -27.51 -6.33
CA ARG A 95 -4.53 -27.77 -7.51
C ARG A 95 -3.16 -28.33 -7.11
N ALA A 96 -2.50 -27.72 -6.12
CA ALA A 96 -1.20 -28.19 -5.66
C ALA A 96 -1.25 -29.63 -5.14
N ARG A 97 -2.29 -29.99 -4.37
CA ARG A 97 -2.51 -31.38 -3.93
C ARG A 97 -2.75 -32.32 -5.09
N ALA A 98 -3.53 -31.90 -6.10
CA ALA A 98 -3.79 -32.72 -7.28
C ALA A 98 -2.51 -32.98 -8.09
N GLU A 99 -1.64 -31.98 -8.25
CA GLU A 99 -0.34 -32.16 -8.91
C GLU A 99 0.58 -33.08 -8.10
N LEU A 100 0.62 -32.95 -6.77
CA LEU A 100 1.34 -33.88 -5.91
C LEU A 100 0.83 -35.32 -6.08
N HIS A 101 -0.49 -35.52 -6.10
CA HIS A 101 -1.07 -36.84 -6.34
C HIS A 101 -0.62 -37.42 -7.68
N LYS A 102 -0.64 -36.65 -8.77
CA LYS A 102 -0.15 -37.11 -10.09
C LYS A 102 1.32 -37.55 -10.05
N ILE A 103 2.17 -36.82 -9.32
CA ILE A 103 3.59 -37.19 -9.16
C ILE A 103 3.71 -38.51 -8.42
N LEU A 104 2.97 -38.67 -7.31
CA LEU A 104 2.96 -39.91 -6.53
C LEU A 104 2.41 -41.10 -7.34
N ASP A 105 1.34 -40.90 -8.09
CA ASP A 105 0.75 -41.93 -8.95
C ASP A 105 1.76 -42.38 -10.02
N SER A 106 2.48 -41.44 -10.65
CA SER A 106 3.54 -41.74 -11.61
C SER A 106 4.69 -42.57 -11.01
N ILE A 107 5.09 -42.31 -9.75
CA ILE A 107 6.09 -43.12 -9.05
C ILE A 107 5.58 -44.55 -8.84
N VAL A 108 4.31 -44.70 -8.43
CA VAL A 108 3.67 -46.01 -8.22
C VAL A 108 3.54 -46.78 -9.52
N ASP A 109 3.11 -46.12 -10.60
CA ASP A 109 2.97 -46.71 -11.93
C ASP A 109 4.33 -47.18 -12.46
N HIS A 110 5.37 -46.35 -12.37
CA HIS A 110 6.74 -46.72 -12.77
C HIS A 110 7.26 -47.94 -12.01
N GLY A 111 7.06 -47.96 -10.68
CA GLY A 111 7.45 -49.09 -9.84
C GLY A 111 6.70 -50.37 -10.22
N THR A 112 5.39 -50.25 -10.47
CA THR A 112 4.53 -51.37 -10.85
C THR A 112 4.93 -51.94 -12.21
N ASP A 113 5.16 -51.10 -13.21
CA ASP A 113 5.58 -51.52 -14.56
C ASP A 113 6.94 -52.21 -14.54
N SER A 114 7.90 -51.66 -13.79
CA SER A 114 9.23 -52.24 -13.63
C SER A 114 9.18 -53.61 -12.93
N LEU A 115 8.36 -53.74 -11.89
CA LEU A 115 8.14 -55.02 -11.21
C LEU A 115 7.43 -56.06 -12.09
N ASN A 116 6.45 -55.63 -12.89
CA ASN A 116 5.77 -56.50 -13.85
C ASN A 116 6.73 -57.02 -14.91
N LYS A 117 7.65 -56.17 -15.39
CA LYS A 117 8.70 -56.57 -16.33
C LYS A 117 9.62 -57.63 -15.72
N ILE A 118 10.15 -57.41 -14.51
CA ILE A 118 10.97 -58.40 -13.80
C ILE A 118 10.19 -59.70 -13.59
N SER A 119 8.92 -59.61 -13.20
CA SER A 119 8.05 -60.78 -13.01
C SER A 119 7.88 -61.58 -14.30
N SER A 120 7.75 -60.91 -15.46
CA SER A 120 7.66 -61.56 -16.77
C SER A 120 8.97 -62.23 -17.21
N GLU A 121 10.11 -61.64 -16.87
CA GLU A 121 11.44 -62.23 -17.10
C GLU A 121 11.61 -63.49 -16.25
N LEU A 122 11.33 -63.40 -14.95
CA LEU A 122 11.39 -64.52 -14.01
C LEU A 122 10.48 -65.68 -14.41
N ARG A 123 9.24 -65.38 -14.84
CA ARG A 123 8.30 -66.40 -15.30
C ARG A 123 8.84 -67.15 -16.51
N ARG A 124 9.34 -66.43 -17.52
CA ARG A 124 9.90 -67.04 -18.74
C ARG A 124 11.10 -67.94 -18.42
N ALA A 125 12.03 -67.46 -17.62
CA ALA A 125 13.22 -68.23 -17.26
C ALA A 125 12.88 -69.51 -16.47
N ARG A 126 11.86 -69.44 -15.60
CA ARG A 126 11.35 -70.62 -14.88
C ARG A 126 10.65 -71.60 -15.82
N GLU A 127 9.85 -71.11 -16.78
CA GLU A 127 9.16 -71.96 -17.76
C GLU A 127 10.12 -72.66 -18.72
N SER A 128 11.25 -72.02 -19.06
CA SER A 128 12.29 -72.59 -19.92
C SER A 128 13.38 -73.38 -19.18
N ASP A 129 13.35 -73.38 -17.83
CA ASP A 129 14.41 -73.93 -16.97
C ASP A 129 15.83 -73.42 -17.34
N ASP A 130 15.89 -72.17 -17.82
CA ASP A 130 17.08 -71.54 -18.40
C ASP A 130 17.49 -70.34 -17.55
N PHE A 131 18.03 -70.65 -16.36
CA PHE A 131 18.60 -69.65 -15.47
C PHE A 131 19.81 -70.20 -14.73
N PHE A 132 20.81 -69.34 -14.54
CA PHE A 132 22.03 -69.62 -13.80
C PHE A 132 22.16 -68.67 -12.61
N GLU A 133 23.16 -68.90 -11.76
CA GLU A 133 23.45 -68.07 -10.60
C GLU A 133 23.68 -66.59 -10.98
N THR A 134 24.19 -66.35 -12.19
CA THR A 134 24.40 -65.01 -12.74
C THR A 134 23.09 -64.28 -13.02
N ASP A 135 22.05 -64.98 -13.49
CA ASP A 135 20.74 -64.38 -13.76
C ASP A 135 20.01 -64.05 -12.46
N LEU A 136 20.12 -64.95 -11.47
CA LEU A 136 19.61 -64.71 -10.12
C LEU A 136 20.30 -63.50 -9.46
N ALA A 137 21.62 -63.36 -9.63
CA ALA A 137 22.35 -62.19 -9.16
C ALA A 137 21.86 -60.91 -9.87
N GLN A 138 21.67 -60.97 -11.20
CA GLN A 138 21.20 -59.84 -12.00
C GLN A 138 19.79 -59.37 -11.61
N TRP A 139 18.83 -60.27 -11.40
CA TRP A 139 17.49 -59.88 -10.97
C TRP A 139 17.48 -59.29 -9.55
N ASN A 140 18.30 -59.83 -8.64
CA ASN A 140 18.45 -59.25 -7.30
C ASN A 140 19.06 -57.84 -7.36
N GLU A 141 20.04 -57.62 -8.23
CA GLU A 141 20.61 -56.29 -8.46
C GLU A 141 19.58 -55.32 -9.06
N LYS A 142 18.82 -55.75 -10.08
CA LYS A 142 17.71 -54.96 -10.66
C LYS A 142 16.68 -54.54 -9.59
N LEU A 143 16.29 -55.47 -8.71
CA LEU A 143 15.36 -55.17 -7.61
C LEU A 143 15.95 -54.17 -6.60
N LYS A 144 17.25 -54.29 -6.29
CA LYS A 144 17.94 -53.36 -5.39
C LYS A 144 18.02 -51.96 -5.99
N LEU A 145 18.37 -51.85 -7.27
CA LEU A 145 18.43 -50.58 -7.99
C LEU A 145 17.05 -49.92 -8.08
N LEU A 146 16.01 -50.68 -8.44
CA LEU A 146 14.64 -50.16 -8.52
C LEU A 146 14.16 -49.61 -7.17
N ARG A 147 14.49 -50.29 -6.05
CA ARG A 147 14.18 -49.79 -4.71
C ARG A 147 14.83 -48.43 -4.45
N THR A 148 16.14 -48.30 -4.71
CA THR A 148 16.86 -47.05 -4.50
C THR A 148 16.36 -45.92 -5.40
N GLU A 149 15.93 -46.25 -6.62
CA GLU A 149 15.36 -45.30 -7.56
C GLU A 149 14.02 -44.74 -7.05
N ILE A 150 13.10 -45.61 -6.64
CA ILE A 150 11.79 -45.20 -6.07
C ILE A 150 11.97 -44.36 -4.79
N GLU A 151 12.90 -44.77 -3.91
CA GLU A 151 13.24 -44.00 -2.70
C GLU A 151 13.78 -42.61 -3.06
N SER A 152 14.64 -42.52 -4.08
CA SER A 152 15.19 -41.24 -4.54
C SER A 152 14.12 -40.33 -5.15
N MET A 153 13.22 -40.88 -5.98
CA MET A 153 12.12 -40.11 -6.59
C MET A 153 11.17 -39.56 -5.53
N SER A 154 10.87 -40.35 -4.50
CA SER A 154 9.99 -39.94 -3.39
C SER A 154 10.63 -38.84 -2.53
N ASN A 155 11.93 -38.95 -2.25
CA ASN A 155 12.66 -38.00 -1.42
C ASN A 155 12.96 -36.66 -2.15
N ASN A 156 12.91 -36.65 -3.47
CA ASN A 156 13.15 -35.47 -4.30
C ASN A 156 11.88 -34.64 -4.56
N ILE A 157 10.81 -34.84 -3.81
CA ILE A 157 9.60 -34.00 -3.85
C ILE A 157 9.74 -32.88 -2.83
N TYR A 158 9.71 -31.63 -3.29
CA TYR A 158 9.79 -30.45 -2.45
C TYR A 158 8.70 -29.45 -2.79
N VAL A 159 8.21 -28.75 -1.78
CA VAL A 159 7.30 -27.62 -1.97
C VAL A 159 8.15 -26.39 -2.25
N ILE A 160 8.03 -25.86 -3.46
CA ILE A 160 8.63 -24.56 -3.81
C ILE A 160 7.71 -23.48 -3.25
N ASN A 161 8.11 -22.87 -2.14
CA ASN A 161 7.46 -21.67 -1.63
C ASN A 161 8.12 -20.45 -2.28
N GLU A 162 7.91 -20.28 -3.58
CA GLU A 162 8.21 -19.02 -4.24
C GLU A 162 7.24 -17.99 -3.64
N ASN A 163 7.77 -17.12 -2.79
CA ASN A 163 7.09 -16.06 -2.02
C ASN A 163 6.48 -14.96 -2.90
N SER A 164 6.15 -15.32 -4.12
CA SER A 164 6.23 -14.47 -5.28
C SER A 164 4.88 -14.44 -6.01
N ILE A 165 4.07 -15.50 -5.91
CA ILE A 165 2.66 -15.45 -6.31
C ILE A 165 1.80 -15.33 -5.05
N SER A 166 1.58 -14.10 -4.57
CA SER A 166 0.50 -13.91 -3.60
C SER A 166 -0.80 -14.29 -4.32
N CYS A 167 -1.35 -15.47 -3.98
CA CYS A 167 -2.67 -15.90 -4.45
C CYS A 167 -3.81 -14.97 -3.95
N ILE A 168 -3.44 -13.94 -3.19
CA ILE A 168 -4.31 -12.96 -2.58
C ILE A 168 -3.82 -11.57 -3.01
N LYS A 169 -4.70 -10.76 -3.59
CA LYS A 169 -4.41 -9.34 -3.85
C LYS A 169 -4.46 -8.58 -2.54
N PHE A 170 -3.50 -7.73 -2.18
CA PHE A 170 -3.62 -6.90 -0.98
C PHE A 170 -4.56 -5.71 -1.23
N ILE A 171 -5.39 -5.32 -0.25
CA ILE A 171 -6.24 -4.13 -0.33
C ILE A 171 -5.86 -3.12 0.75
N GLU A 172 -5.86 -1.83 0.38
CA GLU A 172 -5.59 -0.71 1.29
C GLU A 172 -6.77 0.27 1.25
N VAL A 173 -7.22 0.71 2.42
CA VAL A 173 -8.26 1.73 2.56
C VAL A 173 -7.60 3.07 2.83
N THR A 174 -7.65 3.98 1.85
CA THR A 174 -7.06 5.33 1.98
C THR A 174 -8.14 6.41 1.99
N ARG A 175 -7.90 7.49 2.73
CA ARG A 175 -8.73 8.69 2.71
C ARG A 175 -8.20 9.64 1.65
N LYS A 176 -9.01 9.96 0.63
CA LYS A 176 -8.69 11.09 -0.26
C LYS A 176 -8.67 12.38 0.56
N GLN A 177 -7.50 13.01 0.70
CA GLN A 177 -7.42 14.34 1.27
C GLN A 177 -8.12 15.31 0.30
N ALA A 178 -9.01 16.15 0.84
CA ALA A 178 -9.68 17.18 0.05
C ALA A 178 -8.65 18.19 -0.48
N ILE A 179 -8.76 18.51 -1.77
CA ILE A 179 -8.01 19.59 -2.41
C ILE A 179 -8.37 20.88 -1.65
N LYS A 180 -7.37 21.53 -1.05
CA LYS A 180 -7.55 22.87 -0.48
C LYS A 180 -7.92 23.82 -1.62
N SER A 181 -9.19 24.25 -1.67
CA SER A 181 -9.61 25.37 -2.51
C SER A 181 -8.75 26.60 -2.19
N PRO A 182 -8.17 27.32 -3.17
CA PRO A 182 -7.37 28.52 -2.91
C PRO A 182 -8.18 29.75 -2.47
N ASP A 183 -9.51 29.71 -2.54
CA ASP A 183 -10.36 30.85 -2.20
C ASP A 183 -11.11 30.63 -0.88
N ALA A 184 -10.37 30.86 0.20
CA ALA A 184 -10.92 31.23 1.50
C ALA A 184 -10.00 32.28 2.15
N LYS A 185 -9.78 33.39 1.44
CA LYS A 185 -9.38 34.64 2.08
C LYS A 185 -10.64 35.39 2.44
N GLU A 186 -11.20 35.11 3.61
CA GLU A 186 -11.77 36.13 4.51
C GLU A 186 -12.26 35.51 5.81
N SER A 187 -12.04 36.26 6.89
CA SER A 187 -12.50 36.03 8.27
C SER A 187 -11.71 35.05 9.14
N SER A 188 -10.39 35.24 9.22
CA SER A 188 -9.64 34.92 10.44
C SER A 188 -9.77 36.07 11.43
N ARG A 189 -10.93 36.13 12.12
CA ARG A 189 -11.13 37.01 13.27
C ARG A 189 -11.89 36.32 14.41
N PHE A 190 -11.74 35.00 14.51
CA PHE A 190 -12.15 34.24 15.69
C PHE A 190 -10.94 33.51 16.30
N SER A 191 -10.12 34.30 16.99
CA SER A 191 -9.10 33.82 17.93
C SER A 191 -9.77 33.55 19.29
N TRP A 192 -10.57 32.48 19.39
CA TRP A 192 -10.99 31.90 20.68
C TRP A 192 -10.96 30.36 20.72
N LEU A 193 -10.39 29.71 19.71
CA LEU A 193 -10.24 28.24 19.69
C LEU A 193 -8.91 27.73 20.29
N LEU A 194 -8.14 28.58 20.96
CA LEU A 194 -6.96 28.15 21.73
C LEU A 194 -7.26 27.89 23.21
N ASP A 195 -8.42 28.30 23.73
CA ASP A 195 -8.72 28.20 25.17
C ASP A 195 -9.63 27.01 25.57
N VAL A 196 -10.23 26.29 24.61
CA VAL A 196 -11.04 25.09 24.92
C VAL A 196 -10.15 23.84 25.12
N LYS A 197 -8.95 23.83 24.50
CA LYS A 197 -7.99 22.74 24.70
C LYS A 197 -7.34 22.79 26.08
N ALA A 198 -7.16 23.99 26.65
CA ALA A 198 -6.61 24.17 27.98
C ALA A 198 -7.57 23.71 29.11
N LEU A 199 -8.90 23.81 28.90
CA LEU A 199 -9.89 23.38 29.89
C LEU A 199 -10.18 21.88 29.88
N PHE A 200 -9.93 21.19 28.76
CA PHE A 200 -10.14 19.74 28.66
C PHE A 200 -8.96 18.94 29.23
N ASP A 201 -7.75 19.51 29.23
CA ASP A 201 -6.54 18.85 29.74
C ASP A 201 -6.43 18.89 31.28
N GLU A 202 -7.18 19.77 31.98
CA GLU A 202 -7.14 19.88 33.45
C GLU A 202 -8.03 18.86 34.18
N PHE A 203 -8.98 18.22 33.48
CA PHE A 203 -9.93 17.26 34.08
C PHE A 203 -9.45 15.80 34.05
N SER A 204 -8.33 15.49 33.38
CA SER A 204 -7.83 14.12 33.20
C SER A 204 -6.62 13.73 34.07
N GLU A 205 -6.06 14.64 34.88
CA GLU A 205 -4.80 14.41 35.62
C GLU A 205 -4.95 13.90 37.08
N LYS A 206 -6.14 13.46 37.51
CA LYS A 206 -6.29 12.79 38.83
C LYS A 206 -6.63 11.30 38.73
N SER A 207 -5.74 10.54 38.11
CA SER A 207 -5.40 9.17 38.53
C SER A 207 -4.16 8.63 37.79
N SER A 208 -3.01 8.73 38.47
CA SER A 208 -1.79 7.90 38.41
C SER A 208 -1.97 6.52 37.72
N SER A 209 -1.08 5.96 36.88
CA SER A 209 0.39 6.04 36.82
C SER A 209 0.98 5.53 35.48
N ARG A 210 2.06 6.18 35.02
CA ARG A 210 3.21 5.70 34.19
C ARG A 210 2.99 4.59 33.14
N VAL A 211 3.15 4.94 31.86
CA VAL A 211 4.20 4.44 30.92
C VAL A 211 4.39 5.51 29.81
N LYS A 212 5.64 5.87 29.50
CA LYS A 212 6.01 6.67 28.32
C LYS A 212 6.16 5.74 27.11
N SER A 213 5.58 6.10 25.96
CA SER A 213 5.97 5.49 24.68
C SER A 213 5.97 6.53 23.56
N ASP A 214 7.16 6.64 22.96
CA ASP A 214 7.55 7.56 21.91
C ASP A 214 6.91 7.27 20.55
N LYS A 215 6.61 8.35 19.82
CA LYS A 215 6.33 8.32 18.38
C LYS A 215 7.60 7.88 17.62
N LYS A 216 7.54 6.75 16.91
CA LYS A 216 8.57 6.34 15.92
C LYS A 216 7.99 6.41 14.50
N ASN A 217 8.43 7.41 13.75
CA ASN A 217 8.37 7.43 12.29
C ASN A 217 9.31 6.34 11.73
N SER A 218 8.88 5.64 10.68
CA SER A 218 9.74 4.71 9.92
C SER A 218 10.89 5.49 9.28
N ALA A 219 12.12 5.17 9.68
CA ALA A 219 13.33 5.76 9.12
C ALA A 219 13.77 4.97 7.88
N GLN A 220 13.67 5.59 6.70
CA GLN A 220 14.28 5.11 5.46
C GLN A 220 15.73 5.62 5.44
N ALA A 221 16.70 4.71 5.50
CA ALA A 221 18.13 5.07 5.40
C ALA A 221 18.59 4.88 3.95
N THR A 222 19.14 5.93 3.33
CA THR A 222 19.64 5.94 1.95
C THR A 222 21.12 6.32 1.92
N SER A 223 21.95 5.60 1.17
CA SER A 223 23.34 5.96 0.87
C SER A 223 23.41 6.57 -0.53
N LYS A 224 23.58 7.90 -0.65
CA LYS A 224 23.47 8.62 -1.94
C LYS A 224 24.85 8.89 -2.57
N ARG A 225 25.13 8.32 -3.74
CA ARG A 225 26.31 8.63 -4.57
C ARG A 225 25.97 8.67 -6.08
N GLY A 226 25.66 9.85 -6.61
CA GLY A 226 25.50 10.05 -8.06
C GLY A 226 24.28 10.89 -8.43
N CYS A 227 24.04 11.04 -9.74
CA CYS A 227 22.91 11.77 -10.29
C CYS A 227 21.67 10.89 -10.59
N ILE A 228 21.78 9.58 -10.40
CA ILE A 228 20.66 8.63 -10.53
C ILE A 228 20.25 8.16 -9.14
N LYS A 229 18.95 8.11 -8.88
CA LYS A 229 18.38 7.72 -7.58
C LYS A 229 17.26 6.73 -7.75
N ILE A 230 17.12 5.84 -6.78
CA ILE A 230 15.94 5.00 -6.59
C ILE A 230 14.90 5.86 -5.88
N ILE A 231 13.80 6.17 -6.58
CA ILE A 231 12.76 7.08 -6.07
C ILE A 231 11.60 6.31 -5.46
N ASP A 232 11.31 5.12 -5.98
CA ASP A 232 10.23 4.28 -5.49
C ASP A 232 10.55 2.82 -5.76
N VAL A 233 10.13 1.98 -4.84
CA VAL A 233 10.17 0.53 -5.00
C VAL A 233 8.83 0.00 -4.54
N ASN A 234 7.97 -0.28 -5.50
CA ASN A 234 6.61 -0.71 -5.21
C ASN A 234 6.53 -2.24 -5.28
N ASN A 235 6.30 -2.81 -4.11
CA ASN A 235 6.21 -4.24 -3.92
C ASN A 235 4.88 -4.81 -4.41
N THR A 236 3.81 -4.01 -4.40
CA THR A 236 2.44 -4.40 -4.79
C THR A 236 2.29 -4.40 -6.30
N ASP A 237 2.70 -3.31 -6.93
CA ASP A 237 2.67 -3.13 -8.39
C ASP A 237 3.96 -3.64 -9.04
N HIS A 238 4.81 -4.35 -8.28
CA HIS A 238 6.04 -4.98 -8.74
C HIS A 238 6.84 -4.13 -9.73
N TYR A 239 7.22 -2.92 -9.32
CA TYR A 239 8.10 -2.05 -10.09
C TYR A 239 9.14 -1.35 -9.23
N ILE A 240 10.22 -0.92 -9.88
CA ILE A 240 11.24 -0.05 -9.32
C ILE A 240 11.33 1.18 -10.21
N ASP A 241 11.16 2.36 -9.63
CA ASP A 241 11.37 3.62 -10.35
C ASP A 241 12.72 4.20 -9.98
N ILE A 242 13.47 4.58 -11.02
CA ILE A 242 14.69 5.36 -10.87
C ILE A 242 14.57 6.68 -11.61
N GLU A 243 15.21 7.71 -11.08
CA GLU A 243 15.19 9.07 -11.62
C GLU A 243 16.60 9.61 -11.79
N HIS A 244 16.82 10.34 -12.88
CA HIS A 244 17.93 11.26 -12.99
C HIS A 244 17.58 12.59 -12.29
N ASP A 245 18.18 12.86 -11.13
CA ASP A 245 17.82 13.98 -10.23
C ASP A 245 18.14 15.39 -10.77
N GLY A 246 18.90 15.46 -11.87
CA GLY A 246 19.22 16.71 -12.57
C GLY A 246 20.36 17.49 -11.93
N SER A 247 21.10 16.87 -11.00
CA SER A 247 22.34 17.42 -10.42
C SER A 247 23.41 17.69 -11.50
N THR A 248 23.41 16.90 -12.57
CA THR A 248 24.16 17.18 -13.80
C THR A 248 23.22 17.42 -14.97
N LYS A 249 23.66 18.23 -15.94
CA LYS A 249 22.91 18.50 -17.19
C LYS A 249 23.17 17.45 -18.28
N LYS A 250 24.00 16.45 -18.02
CA LYS A 250 24.36 15.41 -18.99
C LYS A 250 23.42 14.24 -18.82
N ASP A 251 23.02 13.63 -19.94
CA ASP A 251 22.32 12.36 -19.90
C ASP A 251 23.27 11.27 -19.38
N GLN A 252 22.72 10.27 -18.69
CA GLN A 252 23.49 9.19 -18.10
C GLN A 252 23.41 7.95 -18.99
N ASN A 253 24.57 7.47 -19.47
CA ASN A 253 24.65 6.15 -20.08
C ASN A 253 24.63 5.09 -18.97
N MET A 254 23.67 4.18 -19.07
CA MET A 254 23.36 3.14 -18.10
C MET A 254 23.76 1.74 -18.62
N THR A 255 24.48 1.67 -19.75
CA THR A 255 24.92 0.39 -20.33
C THR A 255 25.74 -0.40 -19.30
N GLY A 256 25.31 -1.63 -19.02
CA GLY A 256 25.96 -2.52 -18.05
C GLY A 256 25.69 -2.20 -16.58
N TRP A 257 24.88 -1.18 -16.27
CA TRP A 257 24.41 -0.95 -14.91
C TRP A 257 23.44 -2.05 -14.49
N LYS A 258 23.28 -2.22 -13.17
CA LYS A 258 22.43 -3.25 -12.59
C LYS A 258 21.55 -2.70 -11.47
N ILE A 259 20.36 -3.26 -11.34
CA ILE A 259 19.58 -3.23 -10.10
C ILE A 259 19.75 -4.59 -9.45
N ALA A 260 20.36 -4.62 -8.27
CA ALA A 260 20.45 -5.80 -7.43
C ALA A 260 19.47 -5.65 -6.26
N ARG A 261 18.59 -6.63 -6.06
CA ARG A 261 17.62 -6.60 -4.96
C ARG A 261 17.76 -7.84 -4.11
N ASP A 262 18.16 -7.64 -2.86
CA ASP A 262 18.30 -8.66 -1.85
C ASP A 262 17.06 -8.72 -0.97
N VAL A 263 16.41 -9.87 -0.91
CA VAL A 263 15.25 -10.11 -0.05
C VAL A 263 15.67 -11.10 1.04
N ASN A 264 15.61 -10.66 2.30
CA ASN A 264 16.00 -11.41 3.50
C ASN A 264 17.43 -11.99 3.49
N LYS A 265 18.34 -11.47 2.63
CA LYS A 265 19.69 -12.03 2.38
C LYS A 265 19.71 -13.45 1.81
N GLU A 266 18.59 -13.93 1.28
CA GLU A 266 18.45 -15.30 0.75
C GLU A 266 18.12 -15.32 -0.76
N SER A 267 17.48 -14.27 -1.27
CA SER A 267 17.12 -14.15 -2.69
C SER A 267 17.69 -12.86 -3.26
N GLU A 268 18.51 -12.98 -4.30
CA GLU A 268 19.09 -11.85 -5.03
C GLU A 268 18.48 -11.80 -6.44
N PHE A 269 17.89 -10.65 -6.80
CA PHE A 269 17.37 -10.37 -8.13
C PHE A 269 18.29 -9.39 -8.83
N ILE A 270 18.79 -9.75 -10.01
CA ILE A 270 19.72 -8.90 -10.77
C ILE A 270 19.09 -8.55 -12.11
N TYR A 271 18.67 -7.31 -12.24
CA TYR A 271 18.26 -6.74 -13.54
C TYR A 271 19.43 -5.96 -14.13
N THR A 272 19.81 -6.29 -15.37
CA THR A 272 20.86 -5.57 -16.10
C THR A 272 20.22 -4.65 -17.14
N PHE A 273 20.64 -3.39 -17.18
CA PHE A 273 20.12 -2.45 -18.16
C PHE A 273 20.54 -2.84 -19.59
N PRO A 274 19.66 -2.67 -20.60
CA PRO A 274 20.00 -2.97 -21.98
C PRO A 274 21.19 -2.17 -22.49
N ASP A 275 21.89 -2.75 -23.48
CA ASP A 275 22.96 -2.07 -24.17
C ASP A 275 22.48 -0.75 -24.78
N HIS A 276 23.30 0.29 -24.65
CA HIS A 276 23.01 1.65 -25.12
C HIS A 276 21.80 2.32 -24.46
N PHE A 277 21.33 1.83 -23.30
CA PHE A 277 20.29 2.52 -22.55
C PHE A 277 20.83 3.86 -21.99
N ILE A 278 20.13 4.96 -22.29
CA ILE A 278 20.47 6.31 -21.86
C ILE A 278 19.30 6.89 -21.08
N LEU A 279 19.51 7.19 -19.80
CA LEU A 279 18.53 7.90 -18.98
C LEU A 279 18.75 9.40 -19.13
N LYS A 280 17.76 10.09 -19.68
CA LYS A 280 17.85 11.53 -19.93
C LYS A 280 17.88 12.33 -18.63
N CYS A 281 18.56 13.46 -18.65
CA CYS A 281 18.53 14.40 -17.53
C CYS A 281 17.08 14.77 -17.17
N ARG A 282 16.73 14.69 -15.87
CA ARG A 282 15.37 14.95 -15.34
C ARG A 282 14.29 14.05 -15.92
N SER A 283 14.64 12.85 -16.32
CA SER A 283 13.69 11.79 -16.66
C SER A 283 13.76 10.67 -15.63
N ASN A 284 12.70 9.87 -15.61
CA ASN A 284 12.62 8.64 -14.86
C ASN A 284 12.43 7.45 -15.81
N VAL A 285 12.79 6.28 -15.32
CA VAL A 285 12.44 5.00 -15.96
C VAL A 285 11.90 4.08 -14.89
N ARG A 286 10.86 3.34 -15.27
CA ARG A 286 10.24 2.30 -14.46
C ARG A 286 10.73 0.94 -14.94
N ILE A 287 11.26 0.13 -14.03
CA ILE A 287 11.54 -1.29 -14.29
C ILE A 287 10.42 -2.11 -13.65
N SER A 288 9.52 -2.65 -14.47
CA SER A 288 8.42 -3.50 -14.03
C SER A 288 8.76 -4.97 -14.19
N SER A 289 8.24 -5.81 -13.31
CA SER A 289 8.27 -7.25 -13.50
C SER A 289 7.36 -7.70 -14.65
N SER A 290 7.58 -8.91 -15.17
CA SER A 290 6.78 -9.45 -16.28
C SER A 290 5.29 -9.62 -15.95
N SER A 291 4.89 -9.79 -14.68
CA SER A 291 3.48 -10.03 -14.32
C SER A 291 2.60 -8.78 -14.35
N ASN A 292 3.18 -7.58 -14.23
CA ASN A 292 2.42 -6.32 -14.20
C ASN A 292 2.34 -5.64 -15.57
N THR A 293 2.58 -6.37 -16.65
CA THR A 293 2.56 -5.79 -18.01
C THR A 293 1.53 -6.47 -18.89
N ASN A 294 0.47 -5.73 -19.22
CA ASN A 294 -0.46 -6.11 -20.28
C ASN A 294 0.24 -5.83 -21.63
N GLU A 295 0.03 -6.65 -22.66
CA GLU A 295 0.64 -6.45 -23.99
C GLU A 295 0.39 -5.02 -24.54
N THR A 296 -0.74 -4.40 -24.19
CA THR A 296 -1.10 -3.02 -24.56
C THR A 296 -0.28 -1.92 -23.86
N MET A 297 0.40 -2.20 -22.73
CA MET A 297 1.29 -1.24 -22.07
C MET A 297 2.71 -1.26 -22.64
N LYS A 298 3.16 -2.40 -23.21
CA LYS A 298 4.52 -2.57 -23.75
C LYS A 298 4.83 -1.65 -24.93
N GLU A 299 3.82 -1.29 -25.74
CA GLU A 299 4.00 -0.47 -26.95
C GLU A 299 3.89 1.05 -26.72
N LYS A 300 3.34 1.50 -25.59
CA LYS A 300 2.97 2.92 -25.41
C LYS A 300 3.91 3.72 -24.50
N ASP A 301 4.69 3.08 -23.64
CA ASP A 301 5.51 3.78 -22.66
C ASP A 301 7.01 3.60 -22.92
N LYS A 302 7.64 4.66 -23.44
CA LYS A 302 9.09 4.68 -23.72
C LYS A 302 9.95 4.70 -22.46
N ASN A 303 9.34 4.92 -21.30
CA ASN A 303 10.02 4.97 -20.00
C ASN A 303 9.74 3.70 -19.17
N LEU A 304 9.25 2.63 -19.80
CA LEU A 304 8.99 1.34 -19.17
C LEU A 304 9.99 0.30 -19.68
N LEU A 305 10.72 -0.29 -18.74
CA LEU A 305 11.55 -1.47 -18.94
C LEU A 305 10.88 -2.67 -18.26
N ILE A 306 11.05 -3.85 -18.85
CA ILE A 306 10.43 -5.08 -18.37
C ILE A 306 11.54 -6.04 -17.99
N TYR A 307 11.50 -6.51 -16.75
CA TYR A 307 12.35 -7.59 -16.30
C TYR A 307 11.63 -8.92 -16.55
N GLU A 308 12.02 -9.61 -17.63
CA GLU A 308 11.34 -10.83 -18.07
C GLU A 308 11.67 -12.05 -17.19
N ASP A 309 12.88 -12.10 -16.62
CA ASP A 309 13.33 -13.24 -15.81
C ASP A 309 12.67 -13.31 -14.43
N THR A 310 11.92 -12.28 -14.04
CA THR A 310 11.09 -12.33 -12.84
C THR A 310 9.65 -11.92 -13.13
N LYS A 311 8.73 -12.61 -12.47
CA LYS A 311 7.33 -12.21 -12.43
C LYS A 311 7.06 -11.17 -11.35
N PHE A 312 7.99 -10.90 -10.43
CA PHE A 312 7.74 -10.07 -9.25
C PHE A 312 9.05 -9.64 -8.58
N TRP A 313 9.08 -8.48 -7.94
CA TRP A 313 10.27 -7.99 -7.22
C TRP A 313 10.40 -8.53 -5.78
N ASN A 314 9.51 -9.43 -5.37
CA ASN A 314 9.44 -10.09 -4.06
C ASN A 314 9.38 -9.18 -2.82
N ILE A 315 8.68 -9.69 -1.79
CA ILE A 315 8.47 -9.01 -0.51
C ILE A 315 9.08 -9.86 0.60
N GLY A 316 9.88 -9.23 1.46
CA GLY A 316 10.47 -9.87 2.63
C GLY A 316 10.41 -8.97 3.86
N ALA A 317 10.75 -9.52 5.03
CA ALA A 317 10.83 -8.78 6.28
C ALA A 317 11.88 -7.66 6.20
N CYS A 318 12.94 -7.87 5.42
CA CYS A 318 13.90 -6.85 5.02
C CYS A 318 14.26 -7.06 3.54
N ALA A 319 14.03 -6.04 2.72
CA ALA A 319 14.46 -6.03 1.33
C ALA A 319 15.36 -4.82 1.09
N VAL A 320 16.51 -5.03 0.45
CA VAL A 320 17.44 -3.96 0.07
C VAL A 320 17.55 -3.93 -1.44
N THR A 321 17.44 -2.75 -2.03
CA THR A 321 17.61 -2.54 -3.47
C THR A 321 18.80 -1.64 -3.69
N HIS A 322 19.75 -2.12 -4.48
CA HIS A 322 21.00 -1.47 -4.83
C HIS A 322 20.98 -1.10 -6.32
N LEU A 323 21.41 0.13 -6.60
CA LEU A 323 21.72 0.59 -7.94
C LEU A 323 23.24 0.55 -8.12
N ILE A 324 23.71 -0.25 -9.05
CA ILE A 324 25.12 -0.55 -9.26
C ILE A 324 25.52 -0.11 -10.68
N ASP A 325 26.65 0.60 -10.81
CA ASP A 325 27.15 1.00 -12.13
C ASP A 325 27.90 -0.12 -12.85
N ASN A 326 28.40 0.18 -14.05
CA ASN A 326 29.16 -0.76 -14.88
C ASN A 326 30.56 -1.09 -14.35
N ASN A 327 31.03 -0.43 -13.28
CA ASN A 327 32.29 -0.74 -12.60
C ASN A 327 32.02 -1.47 -11.27
N ASP A 328 30.80 -1.99 -11.08
CA ASP A 328 30.32 -2.62 -9.85
C ASP A 328 30.36 -1.68 -8.62
N GLU A 329 30.25 -0.37 -8.81
CA GLU A 329 30.12 0.60 -7.72
C GLU A 329 28.66 0.91 -7.39
N GLU A 330 28.28 0.83 -6.10
CA GLU A 330 26.96 1.25 -5.62
C GLU A 330 26.79 2.78 -5.73
N LYS A 331 25.72 3.19 -6.42
CA LYS A 331 25.33 4.60 -6.62
C LYS A 331 24.15 5.02 -5.75
N ASP A 332 23.22 4.13 -5.48
CA ASP A 332 22.13 4.38 -4.55
C ASP A 332 21.65 3.07 -3.93
N SER A 333 21.07 3.17 -2.74
CA SER A 333 20.44 2.02 -2.09
C SER A 333 19.25 2.45 -1.23
N THR A 334 18.24 1.59 -1.21
CA THR A 334 17.04 1.78 -0.38
C THR A 334 16.68 0.48 0.30
N THR A 335 16.29 0.58 1.58
CA THR A 335 15.90 -0.57 2.40
C THR A 335 14.44 -0.45 2.80
N GLN A 336 13.68 -1.54 2.61
CA GLN A 336 12.31 -1.70 3.05
C GLN A 336 12.26 -2.74 4.16
N THR A 337 11.71 -2.37 5.31
CA THR A 337 11.50 -3.29 6.43
C THR A 337 10.04 -3.33 6.81
N ILE A 338 9.52 -4.54 7.02
CA ILE A 338 8.19 -4.72 7.59
C ILE A 338 8.36 -4.68 9.11
N PRO A 339 7.69 -3.76 9.84
CA PRO A 339 7.76 -3.77 11.29
C PRO A 339 7.16 -5.08 11.81
N SER A 340 8.00 -5.90 12.46
CA SER A 340 7.54 -7.10 13.14
C SER A 340 6.61 -6.70 14.29
N SER A 341 5.36 -7.14 14.22
CA SER A 341 4.44 -7.07 15.35
C SER A 341 5.06 -7.86 16.50
N SER A 342 5.43 -7.16 17.57
CA SER A 342 5.91 -7.77 18.79
C SER A 342 4.76 -8.57 19.38
N SER A 343 4.86 -9.89 19.35
CA SER A 343 4.00 -10.79 20.11
C SER A 343 4.04 -10.40 21.58
N SER A 344 2.92 -9.88 22.07
CA SER A 344 2.66 -9.60 23.49
C SER A 344 2.06 -10.81 24.16
#